data_AF-A0A6L3AEW9-F1
#
_entry.id   AF-A0A6L3AEW9-F1
#
_cell.length_a   1.000
_cell.length_b   1.000
_cell.length_c   1.000
_cell.angle_alpha   90.00
_cell.angle_beta   90.00
_cell.angle_gamma   90.00
#
_symmetry.space_group_name_H-M   'P 1'
#
loop_
_entity.id
_entity.type
_entity.pdbx_description
1 polymer ?
#
loop_
_entity_poly.entity_id
_entity_poly.type
_entity_poly.pdbx_seq_one_letter_code
_entity_poly.pdbx_strand_id
1 'polypeptide(L)'
;MKRLGISILVAGLFALAGIATTTASSPHSEIATELRPSACGNGQVVVNAVASIVNNADSGVGGNYWAYDTLLRHYMVWKTGPNEYCAIIRDSGWFKTVAGASPGNTGTIAAGVRGLIRGGYRTTTFTGTWSPQWPTFGYIGKLDYQCDLNGNCPGAPVWRDKYFTGIAGFDLDWWGWFYHAGPRGTWYNAESGNVGDIKN
;
A
#
# COMPACT_ATOMS: atom_id res chain seq x y z
N MET A 1 55.60 28.44 55.72
CA MET A 1 55.35 26.98 55.70
C MET A 1 53.91 26.73 55.28
N LYS A 2 53.71 25.84 54.29
CA LYS A 2 52.45 25.23 53.82
C LYS A 2 51.49 26.16 53.04
N ARG A 3 50.95 25.80 51.88
CA ARG A 3 51.21 24.80 50.83
C ARG A 3 50.30 25.24 49.66
N LEU A 4 50.83 25.34 48.45
CA LEU A 4 50.08 25.55 47.20
C LEU A 4 49.04 24.43 47.02
N GLY A 5 47.80 24.79 46.69
CA GLY A 5 46.77 23.88 46.19
C GLY A 5 46.28 24.39 44.83
N ILE A 6 46.68 23.68 43.77
CA ILE A 6 46.36 23.98 42.37
C ILE A 6 44.90 23.66 42.10
N SER A 7 44.14 24.64 41.61
CA SER A 7 42.78 24.47 41.10
C SER A 7 42.80 23.66 39.79
N ILE A 8 42.22 22.47 39.80
CA ILE A 8 41.94 21.70 38.58
C ILE A 8 40.53 22.06 38.11
N LEU A 9 40.46 22.90 37.08
CA LEU A 9 39.24 23.14 36.30
C LEU A 9 39.00 21.92 35.40
N VAL A 10 38.05 21.07 35.80
CA VAL A 10 37.52 20.01 34.92
C VAL A 10 36.50 20.66 33.99
N ALA A 11 36.94 20.99 32.77
CA ALA A 11 36.03 21.37 31.69
C ALA A 11 35.29 20.11 31.21
N GLY A 12 34.09 19.88 31.74
CA GLY A 12 33.19 18.83 31.27
C GLY A 12 32.67 19.16 29.87
N LEU A 13 33.21 18.47 28.86
CA LEU A 13 32.65 18.45 27.51
C LEU A 13 31.33 17.67 27.57
N PHE A 14 30.20 18.35 27.75
CA PHE A 14 28.88 17.77 27.49
C PHE A 14 28.71 17.67 25.98
N ALA A 15 29.09 16.53 25.40
CA ALA A 15 28.65 16.16 24.07
C ALA A 15 27.14 15.92 24.13
N LEU A 16 26.34 16.91 23.71
CA LEU A 16 24.94 16.68 23.37
C LEU A 16 24.92 15.71 22.19
N ALA A 17 24.75 14.42 22.47
CA ALA A 17 24.28 13.47 21.48
C ALA A 17 22.87 13.92 21.09
N GLY A 18 22.77 14.66 19.99
CA GLY A 18 21.49 15.00 19.38
C GLY A 18 20.78 13.69 19.05
N ILE A 19 19.72 13.38 19.79
CA ILE A 19 18.81 12.31 19.43
C ILE A 19 18.17 12.78 18.12
N ALA A 20 18.65 12.24 17.00
CA ALA A 20 17.97 12.38 15.73
C ALA A 20 16.62 11.67 15.88
N THR A 21 15.58 12.42 16.24
CA THR A 21 14.20 11.91 16.19
C THR A 21 13.84 11.79 14.72
N THR A 22 14.09 10.61 14.15
CA THR A 22 13.47 10.22 12.88
C THR A 22 11.97 10.21 13.12
N THR A 23 11.26 11.26 12.71
CA THR A 23 9.80 11.28 12.74
C THR A 23 9.34 10.29 11.67
N ALA A 24 9.17 9.03 12.06
CA ALA A 24 8.54 8.05 11.18
C ALA A 24 7.18 8.61 10.75
N SER A 25 6.99 8.77 9.44
CA SER A 25 5.71 9.17 8.88
C SER A 25 4.65 8.17 9.34
N SER A 26 3.51 8.66 9.82
CA SER A 26 2.37 7.77 10.09
C SER A 26 1.99 7.03 8.80
N PRO A 27 1.57 5.74 8.88
CA PRO A 27 1.06 5.00 7.72
C PRO A 27 0.05 5.78 6.88
N HIS A 28 -0.81 6.58 7.53
CA HIS A 28 -1.80 7.40 6.83
C HIS A 28 -1.16 8.51 6.01
N SER A 29 -0.12 9.17 6.54
CA SER A 29 0.58 10.24 5.85
C SER A 29 1.41 9.73 4.67
N GLU A 30 1.96 8.52 4.77
CA GLU A 30 2.69 7.87 3.69
C GLU A 30 1.75 7.52 2.54
N ILE A 31 0.67 6.75 2.79
CA ILE A 31 -0.35 6.41 1.80
C ILE A 31 -0.87 7.68 1.09
N ALA A 32 -1.16 8.75 1.85
CA ALA A 32 -1.65 9.99 1.28
C ALA A 32 -0.61 10.70 0.39
N THR A 33 0.68 10.59 0.73
CA THR A 33 1.78 11.21 -0.02
C THR A 33 2.08 10.44 -1.29
N GLU A 34 2.09 9.12 -1.23
CA GLU A 34 2.52 8.25 -2.33
C GLU A 34 1.41 8.03 -3.36
N LEU A 35 0.15 8.04 -2.91
CA LEU A 35 -0.99 7.86 -3.82
C LEU A 35 -1.58 9.18 -4.31
N ARG A 36 -1.00 10.35 -4.02
CA ARG A 36 -1.51 11.64 -4.53
C ARG A 36 -1.28 11.76 -6.05
N PRO A 37 -2.16 12.45 -6.82
CA PRO A 37 -2.00 12.59 -8.27
C PRO A 37 -0.64 13.11 -8.72
N SER A 38 -0.06 14.07 -7.98
CA SER A 38 1.24 14.65 -8.30
C SER A 38 2.41 13.68 -8.18
N ALA A 39 2.22 12.49 -7.59
CA ALA A 39 3.26 11.46 -7.53
C ALA A 39 3.52 10.80 -8.89
N CYS A 40 2.59 10.93 -9.85
CA CYS A 40 2.81 10.61 -11.27
C CYS A 40 3.18 11.85 -12.11
N GLY A 41 3.47 12.99 -11.48
CA GLY A 41 3.78 14.24 -12.16
C GLY A 41 2.58 14.92 -12.81
N ASN A 42 2.84 15.76 -13.83
CA ASN A 42 1.85 16.63 -14.48
C ASN A 42 1.38 16.10 -15.84
N GLY A 43 1.28 14.78 -16.01
CA GLY A 43 0.80 14.16 -17.25
C GLY A 43 -0.68 14.41 -17.55
N GLN A 44 -1.12 14.08 -18.76
CA GLN A 44 -2.55 14.10 -19.11
C GLN A 44 -3.23 12.86 -18.51
N VAL A 45 -4.32 13.03 -17.77
CA VAL A 45 -5.13 11.90 -17.30
C VAL A 45 -5.78 11.20 -18.50
N VAL A 46 -5.45 9.92 -18.69
CA VAL A 46 -6.00 9.07 -19.77
C VAL A 46 -6.87 7.93 -19.23
N VAL A 47 -6.72 7.57 -17.95
CA VAL A 47 -7.65 6.69 -17.23
C VAL A 47 -7.99 7.31 -15.88
N ASN A 48 -9.28 7.30 -15.54
CA ASN A 48 -9.86 7.67 -14.25
C ASN A 48 -11.13 6.83 -14.06
N ALA A 49 -10.92 5.54 -13.87
CA ALA A 49 -11.94 4.50 -13.88
C ALA A 49 -12.07 3.83 -12.51
N VAL A 50 -13.27 3.41 -12.14
CA VAL A 50 -13.55 2.80 -10.82
C VAL A 50 -14.24 1.46 -11.01
N ALA A 51 -13.81 0.44 -10.28
CA ALA A 51 -14.45 -0.87 -10.25
C ALA A 51 -14.78 -1.31 -8.82
N SER A 52 -15.85 -2.08 -8.67
CA SER A 52 -16.08 -2.86 -7.45
C SER A 52 -15.39 -4.20 -7.59
N ILE A 53 -14.54 -4.59 -6.66
CA ILE A 53 -13.86 -5.88 -6.63
C ILE A 53 -14.47 -6.73 -5.51
N VAL A 54 -14.74 -7.99 -5.79
CA VAL A 54 -15.17 -8.99 -4.80
C VAL A 54 -14.35 -10.26 -4.91
N ASN A 55 -14.42 -11.09 -3.86
CA ASN A 55 -13.73 -12.38 -3.78
C ASN A 55 -12.23 -12.23 -4.06
N ASN A 56 -11.61 -11.17 -3.53
CA ASN A 56 -10.16 -10.94 -3.59
C ASN A 56 -9.52 -11.55 -2.34
N ALA A 57 -8.70 -12.59 -2.48
CA ALA A 57 -8.00 -13.16 -1.33
C ALA A 57 -6.80 -12.28 -0.95
N ASP A 58 -6.65 -11.98 0.34
CA ASP A 58 -5.59 -11.13 0.86
C ASP A 58 -4.57 -11.93 1.65
N SER A 59 -3.29 -11.66 1.38
CA SER A 59 -2.14 -12.39 1.92
C SER A 59 -1.58 -11.74 3.18
N GLY A 60 -1.24 -12.56 4.16
CA GLY A 60 -0.47 -12.17 5.34
C GLY A 60 1.01 -12.46 5.17
N VAL A 61 1.84 -11.94 6.08
CA VAL A 61 3.31 -12.10 6.03
C VAL A 61 3.77 -13.53 6.30
N GLY A 62 2.89 -14.39 6.84
CA GLY A 62 3.16 -15.80 7.09
C GLY A 62 3.00 -16.71 5.87
N GLY A 63 2.74 -16.15 4.69
CA GLY A 63 2.45 -16.93 3.46
C GLY A 63 1.03 -17.50 3.44
N ASN A 64 0.16 -17.07 4.35
CA ASN A 64 -1.23 -17.47 4.44
C ASN A 64 -2.16 -16.43 3.77
N TYR A 65 -3.31 -16.88 3.26
CA TYR A 65 -4.41 -16.00 2.91
C TYR A 65 -5.34 -15.84 4.11
N TRP A 66 -5.45 -14.64 4.65
CA TRP A 66 -6.07 -14.37 5.96
C TRP A 66 -7.46 -13.72 5.85
N ALA A 67 -7.80 -13.15 4.69
CA ALA A 67 -9.07 -12.50 4.47
C ALA A 67 -9.53 -12.54 3.01
N TYR A 68 -10.80 -12.22 2.81
CA TYR A 68 -11.36 -11.81 1.53
C TYR A 68 -11.72 -10.33 1.57
N ASP A 69 -11.29 -9.58 0.57
CA ASP A 69 -11.61 -8.17 0.41
C ASP A 69 -12.82 -7.95 -0.50
N THR A 70 -13.49 -6.85 -0.23
CA THR A 70 -14.41 -6.18 -1.15
C THR A 70 -13.98 -4.73 -1.25
N LEU A 71 -13.53 -4.35 -2.45
CA LEU A 71 -12.86 -3.07 -2.69
C LEU A 71 -13.65 -2.22 -3.69
N LEU A 72 -13.58 -0.92 -3.52
CA LEU A 72 -13.72 0.05 -4.59
C LEU A 72 -12.31 0.42 -5.04
N ARG A 73 -11.92 -0.08 -6.22
CA ARG A 73 -10.60 0.17 -6.83
C ARG A 73 -10.70 1.30 -7.84
N HIS A 74 -9.85 2.29 -7.70
CA HIS A 74 -9.73 3.44 -8.57
C HIS A 74 -8.45 3.34 -9.39
N TYR A 75 -8.61 3.16 -10.69
CA TYR A 75 -7.55 3.18 -11.69
C TYR A 75 -7.34 4.60 -12.19
N MET A 76 -6.18 5.16 -11.92
CA MET A 76 -5.78 6.46 -12.46
C MET A 76 -4.48 6.29 -13.24
N VAL A 77 -4.48 6.76 -14.49
CA VAL A 77 -3.30 6.67 -15.36
C VAL A 77 -3.08 8.01 -16.04
N TRP A 78 -1.84 8.48 -15.96
CA TRP A 78 -1.36 9.70 -16.59
C TRP A 78 -0.47 9.32 -17.76
N LYS A 79 -0.68 9.96 -18.90
CA LYS A 79 0.25 9.97 -20.03
C LYS A 79 1.29 11.07 -19.78
N THR A 80 2.53 10.66 -19.54
CA THR A 80 3.65 11.53 -19.17
C THR A 80 4.58 11.84 -20.34
N GLY A 81 4.46 11.08 -21.44
CA GLY A 81 5.19 11.27 -22.70
C GLY A 81 4.45 10.61 -23.88
N PRO A 82 5.03 10.58 -25.10
CA PRO A 82 4.34 10.04 -26.29
C PRO A 82 3.75 8.64 -26.11
N ASN A 83 4.50 7.73 -25.48
CA ASN A 83 4.08 6.36 -25.13
C ASN A 83 4.45 6.00 -23.69
N GLU A 84 4.64 6.99 -22.83
CA GLU A 84 5.03 6.83 -21.43
C GLU A 84 3.85 7.14 -20.52
N TYR A 85 3.70 6.31 -19.49
CA TYR A 85 2.58 6.36 -18.56
C TYR A 85 3.06 6.13 -17.13
N CYS A 86 2.34 6.71 -16.19
CA CYS A 86 2.44 6.40 -14.77
C CYS A 86 1.03 6.12 -14.24
N ALA A 87 0.89 5.13 -13.37
CA ALA A 87 -0.39 4.74 -12.82
C ALA A 87 -0.39 4.80 -11.29
N ILE A 88 -1.53 5.19 -10.73
CA ILE A 88 -1.84 5.07 -9.31
C ILE A 88 -3.14 4.28 -9.22
N ILE A 89 -3.07 3.18 -8.49
CA ILE A 89 -4.24 2.37 -8.15
C ILE A 89 -4.54 2.62 -6.68
N ARG A 90 -5.76 3.05 -6.37
CA ARG A 90 -6.21 3.23 -4.99
C ARG A 90 -7.31 2.24 -4.66
N ASP A 91 -7.20 1.65 -3.48
CA ASP A 91 -8.19 0.76 -2.92
C ASP A 91 -8.80 1.38 -1.67
N SER A 92 -10.12 1.21 -1.56
CA SER A 92 -10.86 1.49 -0.33
C SER A 92 -11.99 0.49 -0.19
N GLY A 93 -12.24 -0.02 1.00
CA GLY A 93 -13.28 -1.01 1.18
C GLY A 93 -13.26 -1.68 2.53
N TRP A 94 -13.64 -2.95 2.53
CA TRP A 94 -13.65 -3.79 3.73
C TRP A 94 -13.07 -5.16 3.44
N PHE A 95 -12.55 -5.78 4.49
CA PHE A 95 -12.11 -7.17 4.46
C PHE A 95 -12.98 -8.00 5.41
N LYS A 96 -13.04 -9.30 5.16
CA LYS A 96 -13.59 -10.30 6.07
C LYS A 96 -12.61 -11.44 6.24
N THR A 97 -12.23 -11.70 7.49
CA THR A 97 -11.22 -12.71 7.80
C THR A 97 -11.72 -14.13 7.61
N VAL A 98 -10.77 -15.02 7.34
CA VAL A 98 -10.90 -16.46 7.55
C VAL A 98 -10.19 -16.85 8.86
N ALA A 99 -10.54 -17.99 9.43
CA ALA A 99 -9.91 -18.43 10.67
C ALA A 99 -8.47 -18.89 10.38
N GLY A 100 -7.50 -18.45 11.15
CA GLY A 100 -6.11 -18.87 10.97
C GLY A 100 -5.10 -17.90 11.58
N ALA A 101 -3.89 -17.90 11.02
CA ALA A 101 -2.84 -16.95 11.37
C ALA A 101 -3.29 -15.51 11.06
N SER A 102 -2.98 -14.59 11.96
CA SER A 102 -3.21 -13.15 11.76
C SER A 102 -2.33 -12.61 10.62
N PRO A 103 -2.71 -11.49 9.97
CA PRO A 103 -1.96 -10.98 8.83
C PRO A 103 -0.50 -10.61 9.12
N GLY A 104 -0.22 -10.06 10.31
CA GLY A 104 1.13 -9.78 10.78
C GLY A 104 1.87 -11.01 11.33
N ASN A 105 1.23 -12.19 11.30
CA ASN A 105 1.76 -13.46 11.78
C ASN A 105 2.29 -13.41 13.23
N THR A 106 1.68 -12.58 14.08
CA THR A 106 2.00 -12.50 15.53
C THR A 106 0.98 -13.21 16.42
N GLY A 107 -0.05 -13.81 15.83
CA GLY A 107 -1.12 -14.50 16.53
C GLY A 107 -2.11 -15.17 15.60
N THR A 108 -3.36 -15.26 16.05
CA THR A 108 -4.47 -15.85 15.29
C THR A 108 -5.66 -14.93 15.25
N ILE A 109 -6.53 -15.15 14.28
CA ILE A 109 -7.78 -14.43 14.10
C ILE A 109 -8.92 -15.39 13.80
N ALA A 110 -10.08 -15.15 14.40
CA ALA A 110 -11.30 -15.87 14.08
C ALA A 110 -11.83 -15.51 12.68
N ALA A 111 -12.58 -16.42 12.07
CA ALA A 111 -13.30 -16.14 10.83
C ALA A 111 -14.40 -15.10 11.05
N GLY A 112 -14.68 -14.29 10.02
CA GLY A 112 -15.81 -13.37 10.01
C GLY A 112 -15.58 -12.03 10.71
N VAL A 113 -14.37 -11.76 11.19
CA VAL A 113 -13.97 -10.42 11.61
C VAL A 113 -14.03 -9.50 10.39
N ARG A 114 -14.67 -8.35 10.53
CA ARG A 114 -14.73 -7.32 9.50
C ARG A 114 -13.93 -6.10 9.91
N GLY A 115 -13.30 -5.47 8.95
CA GLY A 115 -12.61 -4.21 9.13
C GLY A 115 -12.51 -3.42 7.85
N LEU A 116 -11.92 -2.24 7.94
CA LEU A 116 -11.68 -1.35 6.81
C LEU A 116 -10.31 -1.60 6.23
N ILE A 117 -10.21 -1.52 4.91
CA ILE A 117 -8.95 -1.52 4.15
C ILE A 117 -8.90 -0.25 3.32
N ARG A 118 -7.70 0.36 3.24
CA ARG A 118 -7.39 1.41 2.28
C ARG A 118 -5.93 1.40 1.93
N GLY A 119 -5.59 1.80 0.72
CA GLY A 119 -4.21 1.79 0.27
C GLY A 119 -4.13 1.76 -1.24
N GLY A 120 -3.12 1.10 -1.75
CA GLY A 120 -2.91 0.90 -3.17
C GLY A 120 -1.44 0.96 -3.53
N TYR A 121 -1.17 1.28 -4.79
CA TYR A 121 0.19 1.36 -5.31
C TYR A 121 0.34 2.41 -6.39
N ARG A 122 1.58 2.84 -6.56
CA ARG A 122 2.07 3.72 -7.63
C ARG A 122 3.09 2.95 -8.46
N THR A 123 3.04 3.13 -9.76
CA THR A 123 3.98 2.48 -10.67
C THR A 123 5.20 3.35 -10.93
N THR A 124 6.27 2.73 -11.38
CA THR A 124 7.29 3.40 -12.17
C THR A 124 6.68 3.99 -13.45
N THR A 125 7.41 4.88 -14.13
CA THR A 125 7.06 5.23 -15.52
C THR A 125 7.27 4.01 -16.41
N PHE A 126 6.23 3.60 -17.11
CA PHE A 126 6.26 2.47 -18.05
C PHE A 126 5.88 2.91 -19.46
N THR A 127 6.23 2.10 -20.44
CA THR A 127 5.84 2.31 -21.83
C THR A 127 4.74 1.35 -22.25
N GLY A 128 3.92 1.74 -23.22
CA GLY A 128 2.90 0.88 -23.80
C GLY A 128 2.22 1.50 -25.01
N THR A 129 1.62 0.66 -25.85
CA THR A 129 0.75 1.10 -26.94
C THR A 129 -0.67 1.26 -26.40
N TRP A 130 -1.24 2.46 -26.51
CA TRP A 130 -2.59 2.76 -26.05
C TRP A 130 -3.65 1.98 -26.85
N SER A 131 -4.40 1.10 -26.17
CA SER A 131 -5.41 0.22 -26.75
C SER A 131 -6.51 -0.09 -25.72
N PRO A 132 -7.38 0.88 -25.40
CA PRO A 132 -8.41 0.72 -24.38
C PRO A 132 -9.52 -0.25 -24.81
N GLN A 133 -9.71 -1.30 -24.00
CA GLN A 133 -10.82 -2.26 -24.07
C GLN A 133 -11.88 -2.00 -22.99
N TRP A 134 -11.48 -1.36 -21.90
CA TRP A 134 -12.38 -0.90 -20.84
C TRP A 134 -12.67 0.59 -20.99
N PRO A 135 -13.80 1.08 -20.44
CA PRO A 135 -14.02 2.51 -20.32
C PRO A 135 -12.87 3.15 -19.55
N THR A 136 -12.43 4.30 -20.04
CA THR A 136 -11.31 5.04 -19.48
C THR A 136 -11.76 5.97 -18.35
N PHE A 137 -13.04 6.26 -18.23
CA PHE A 137 -13.60 7.12 -17.18
C PHE A 137 -14.85 6.52 -16.55
N GLY A 138 -15.04 6.78 -15.25
CA GLY A 138 -16.26 6.42 -14.52
C GLY A 138 -16.27 4.98 -14.02
N TYR A 139 -17.46 4.48 -13.66
CA TYR A 139 -17.62 3.14 -13.14
C TYR A 139 -17.58 2.10 -14.26
N ILE A 140 -16.64 1.15 -14.18
CA ILE A 140 -16.43 0.11 -15.20
C ILE A 140 -17.09 -1.22 -14.84
N GLY A 141 -17.79 -1.29 -13.71
CA GLY A 141 -18.53 -2.47 -13.28
C GLY A 141 -17.93 -3.18 -12.08
N LYS A 142 -18.50 -4.36 -11.82
CA LYS A 142 -18.06 -5.28 -10.78
C LYS A 142 -17.13 -6.33 -11.39
N LEU A 143 -15.96 -6.47 -10.81
CA LEU A 143 -14.97 -7.50 -11.12
C LEU A 143 -15.03 -8.55 -10.00
N ASP A 144 -15.31 -9.79 -10.37
CA ASP A 144 -15.23 -10.93 -9.45
C ASP A 144 -13.89 -11.62 -9.68
N TYR A 145 -12.99 -11.54 -8.70
CA TYR A 145 -11.65 -12.12 -8.82
C TYR A 145 -11.66 -13.64 -8.66
N GLN A 146 -12.74 -14.20 -8.09
CA GLN A 146 -12.93 -15.63 -7.87
C GLN A 146 -11.77 -16.29 -7.11
N CYS A 147 -11.11 -15.56 -6.20
CA CYS A 147 -9.97 -16.09 -5.48
C CYS A 147 -10.36 -17.23 -4.53
N ASP A 148 -9.53 -18.27 -4.45
CA ASP A 148 -9.50 -19.21 -3.33
C ASP A 148 -8.43 -18.83 -2.29
N LEU A 149 -8.37 -19.56 -1.18
CA LEU A 149 -7.37 -19.36 -0.12
C LEU A 149 -6.00 -20.00 -0.42
N ASN A 150 -5.79 -20.46 -1.66
CA ASN A 150 -4.48 -20.85 -2.17
C ASN A 150 -3.89 -19.76 -3.10
N GLY A 151 -4.61 -18.65 -3.28
CA GLY A 151 -4.18 -17.55 -4.15
C GLY A 151 -4.58 -17.73 -5.62
N ASN A 152 -5.40 -18.74 -5.95
CA ASN A 152 -5.87 -18.93 -7.31
C ASN A 152 -7.02 -17.96 -7.60
N CYS A 153 -6.77 -16.94 -8.43
CA CYS A 153 -7.75 -15.89 -8.77
C CYS A 153 -8.04 -15.87 -10.29
N PRO A 154 -8.74 -16.87 -10.85
CA PRO A 154 -8.96 -16.98 -12.30
C PRO A 154 -9.79 -15.83 -12.88
N GLY A 155 -10.57 -15.14 -12.05
CA GLY A 155 -11.38 -14.00 -12.47
C GLY A 155 -10.64 -12.66 -12.40
N ALA A 156 -9.43 -12.61 -11.81
CA ALA A 156 -8.68 -11.37 -11.63
C ALA A 156 -8.03 -10.92 -12.95
N PRO A 157 -8.47 -9.80 -13.56
CA PRO A 157 -7.88 -9.32 -14.80
C PRO A 157 -6.55 -8.62 -14.52
N VAL A 158 -5.62 -8.74 -15.47
CA VAL A 158 -4.47 -7.83 -15.56
C VAL A 158 -4.98 -6.51 -16.14
N TRP A 159 -5.34 -5.55 -15.26
CA TRP A 159 -6.00 -4.30 -15.66
C TRP A 159 -5.24 -3.52 -16.75
N ARG A 160 -3.91 -3.55 -16.72
CA ARG A 160 -3.07 -2.81 -17.66
C ARG A 160 -3.24 -3.34 -19.08
N ASP A 161 -3.40 -4.65 -19.23
CA ASP A 161 -3.62 -5.30 -20.53
C ASP A 161 -5.01 -4.96 -21.11
N LYS A 162 -5.88 -4.31 -20.32
CA LYS A 162 -7.17 -3.75 -20.76
C LYS A 162 -7.07 -2.34 -21.31
N TYR A 163 -5.93 -1.68 -21.13
CA TYR A 163 -5.69 -0.33 -21.64
C TYR A 163 -4.48 -0.25 -22.58
N PHE A 164 -3.58 -1.22 -22.51
CA PHE A 164 -2.30 -1.19 -23.20
C PHE A 164 -1.92 -2.54 -23.81
N THR A 165 -1.13 -2.50 -24.88
CA THR A 165 -0.37 -3.65 -25.38
C THR A 165 1.13 -3.30 -25.42
N GLY A 166 1.99 -4.32 -25.51
CA GLY A 166 3.44 -4.12 -25.61
C GLY A 166 4.03 -3.34 -24.43
N ILE A 167 3.58 -3.65 -23.21
CA ILE A 167 4.04 -2.94 -22.01
C ILE A 167 5.49 -3.31 -21.70
N ALA A 168 6.31 -2.31 -21.37
CA ALA A 168 7.65 -2.51 -20.83
C ALA A 168 7.96 -1.52 -19.69
N GLY A 169 8.79 -1.94 -18.72
CA GLY A 169 9.23 -1.10 -17.60
C GLY A 169 8.21 -0.89 -16.49
N PHE A 170 7.09 -1.63 -16.52
CA PHE A 170 6.11 -1.60 -15.43
C PHE A 170 6.68 -2.29 -14.20
N ASP A 171 6.80 -1.52 -13.12
CA ASP A 171 7.06 -2.00 -11.77
C ASP A 171 6.28 -1.14 -10.76
N LEU A 172 6.28 -1.54 -9.49
CA LEU A 172 5.77 -0.73 -8.40
C LEU A 172 6.89 0.17 -7.88
N ASP A 173 6.68 1.49 -7.94
CA ASP A 173 7.57 2.46 -7.31
C ASP A 173 7.26 2.60 -5.81
N TRP A 174 5.99 2.35 -5.44
CA TRP A 174 5.56 2.27 -4.04
C TRP A 174 4.27 1.46 -3.90
N TRP A 175 4.09 0.76 -2.78
CA TRP A 175 2.81 0.16 -2.39
C TRP A 175 2.61 0.13 -0.87
N GLY A 176 1.34 0.20 -0.45
CA GLY A 176 0.98 0.11 0.95
C GLY A 176 -0.53 0.05 1.20
N TRP A 177 -0.92 -0.79 2.15
CA TRP A 177 -2.30 -0.95 2.62
C TRP A 177 -2.39 -0.86 4.14
N PHE A 178 -3.38 -0.11 4.60
CA PHE A 178 -3.73 0.05 6.00
C PHE A 178 -5.07 -0.63 6.29
N TYR A 179 -5.07 -1.43 7.34
CA TYR A 179 -6.19 -2.23 7.79
C TYR A 179 -6.58 -1.85 9.22
N HIS A 180 -7.88 -1.78 9.50
CA HIS A 180 -8.40 -1.46 10.82
C HIS A 180 -9.62 -2.31 11.17
N ALA A 181 -9.54 -3.05 12.28
CA ALA A 181 -10.59 -3.96 12.75
C ALA A 181 -11.18 -3.53 14.12
N GLY A 182 -11.20 -2.23 14.42
CA GLY A 182 -11.64 -1.71 15.71
C GLY A 182 -10.74 -2.22 16.85
N PRO A 183 -11.31 -2.84 17.90
CA PRO A 183 -10.54 -3.29 19.07
C PRO A 183 -9.56 -4.43 18.76
N ARG A 184 -9.70 -5.11 17.61
CA ARG A 184 -8.82 -6.20 17.18
C ARG A 184 -7.50 -5.73 16.60
N GLY A 185 -7.33 -4.42 16.43
CA GLY A 185 -6.07 -3.80 16.05
C GLY A 185 -6.06 -3.19 14.65
N THR A 186 -4.87 -2.75 14.29
CA THR A 186 -4.53 -2.16 13.00
C THR A 186 -3.31 -2.85 12.47
N TRP A 187 -3.30 -3.07 11.16
CA TRP A 187 -2.15 -3.59 10.46
C TRP A 187 -1.83 -2.67 9.29
N TYR A 188 -0.55 -2.36 9.13
CA TYR A 188 -0.01 -1.67 7.97
C TYR A 188 0.95 -2.61 7.27
N ASN A 189 0.70 -2.85 5.99
CA ASN A 189 1.52 -3.69 5.13
C ASN A 189 1.99 -2.83 3.96
N ALA A 190 3.29 -2.59 3.85
CA ALA A 190 3.87 -1.70 2.84
C ALA A 190 5.29 -2.12 2.49
N GLU A 191 5.78 -1.65 1.33
CA GLU A 191 7.18 -1.88 0.96
C GLU A 191 8.18 -1.27 1.95
N SER A 192 7.80 -0.18 2.62
CA SER A 192 8.60 0.50 3.64
C SER A 192 8.65 -0.26 4.96
N GLY A 193 7.86 -1.33 5.10
CA GLY A 193 7.82 -2.22 6.24
C GLY A 193 6.43 -2.40 6.84
N ASN A 194 6.30 -3.43 7.67
CA ASN A 194 5.03 -3.84 8.25
C ASN A 194 4.94 -3.44 9.71
N VAL A 195 3.77 -2.93 10.12
CA VAL A 195 3.53 -2.45 11.49
C VAL A 195 2.18 -2.92 12.00
N GLY A 196 2.14 -3.40 13.24
CA GLY A 196 0.91 -3.84 13.90
C GLY A 196 0.44 -5.21 13.41
N ASP A 197 -0.79 -5.56 13.79
CA ASP A 197 -1.45 -6.81 13.42
C ASP A 197 -2.97 -6.69 13.70
N ILE A 198 -3.76 -7.62 13.16
CA ILE A 198 -5.18 -7.80 13.47
C ILE A 198 -5.39 -9.20 14.04
N LYS A 199 -5.80 -9.29 15.31
CA LYS A 199 -5.93 -10.56 16.03
C LYS A 199 -7.15 -10.58 16.97
N ASN A 200 -7.41 -11.73 17.56
CA ASN A 200 -8.49 -11.91 18.55
C ASN A 200 -8.31 -11.04 19.79
#